data_AF-A0A1T4Y6G0-F1
#
_entry.id   AF-A0A1T4Y6G0-F1
#
_cell.length_a   1.000
_cell.length_b   1.000
_cell.length_c   1.000
_cell.angle_alpha   90.00
_cell.angle_beta   90.00
_cell.angle_gamma   90.00
#
_symmetry.space_group_name_H-M   'P 1'
#
loop_
_entity.id
_entity.type
_entity.pdbx_description
1 polymer ?
#
loop_
_entity_poly.entity_id
_entity_poly.type
_entity_poly.pdbx_seq_one_letter_code
_entity_poly.pdbx_strand_id
1 'polypeptide(L)' 'MRKRSVGINVRVSVTEKRKMTLMAKRCGLSLSEYLRQRALGYEPGGHPPKEVFDVLDKLD' A
#
# COMPACT_ATOMS: atom_id res chain seq x y z
N MET A 1 -12.56 -4.21 -10.27
CA MET A 1 -11.77 -3.62 -11.38
C MET A 1 -11.15 -2.30 -10.91
N ARG A 2 -9.81 -2.14 -10.93
CA ARG A 2 -9.13 -0.93 -10.40
C ARG A 2 -9.42 0.29 -11.32
N LYS A 3 -10.17 1.30 -10.84
CA LYS A 3 -10.45 2.55 -11.59
C LYS A 3 -9.17 3.40 -11.70
N ARG A 4 -8.36 3.20 -12.75
CA ARG A 4 -7.15 3.98 -13.06
C ARG A 4 -7.46 5.31 -13.80
N SER A 5 -8.53 6.00 -13.42
CA SER A 5 -9.03 7.17 -14.17
C SER A 5 -8.24 8.46 -13.91
N VAL A 6 -7.54 8.55 -12.77
CA VAL A 6 -6.81 9.76 -12.34
C VAL A 6 -5.37 9.40 -11.97
N GLY A 7 -4.41 10.10 -12.59
CA GLY A 7 -2.98 10.00 -12.29
C GLY A 7 -2.59 10.97 -11.18
N ILE A 8 -1.64 10.58 -10.33
CA ILE A 8 -1.05 11.44 -9.30
C ILE A 8 0.40 11.69 -9.69
N ASN A 9 0.78 12.96 -9.84
CA ASN A 9 2.16 13.36 -10.10
C ASN A 9 2.67 14.19 -8.92
N VAL A 10 3.68 13.68 -8.20
CA VAL A 10 4.28 14.34 -7.03
C VAL A 10 5.77 14.52 -7.29
N ARG A 11 6.27 15.74 -7.09
CA ARG A 11 7.70 16.01 -7.10
C ARG A 11 8.26 15.70 -5.73
N VAL A 12 9.27 14.84 -5.70
CA VAL A 12 9.97 14.42 -4.49
C VAL A 12 11.45 14.39 -4.76
N SER A 13 12.26 14.63 -3.74
CA SER A 13 13.70 14.42 -3.82
C SER A 13 14.02 12.92 -3.96
N VAL A 14 15.25 12.60 -4.36
CA VAL A 14 15.70 11.21 -4.50
C VAL A 14 15.67 10.47 -3.16
N THR A 15 15.99 11.16 -2.06
CA THR A 15 15.98 10.59 -0.70
C THR A 15 14.58 10.27 -0.23
N GLU A 16 13.61 11.17 -0.44
CA GLU A 16 12.20 10.93 -0.14
C GLU A 16 11.65 9.78 -0.99
N LYS A 17 11.94 9.76 -2.29
CA LYS A 17 11.52 8.67 -3.18
C LYS A 17 12.03 7.30 -2.70
N ARG A 18 13.29 7.23 -2.23
CA ARG A 18 13.86 6.01 -1.63
C ARG A 18 13.11 5.62 -0.36
N LYS A 19 12.86 6.57 0.55
CA LYS A 19 12.11 6.32 1.79
C LYS A 19 10.70 5.80 1.51
N MET A 20 9.99 6.42 0.58
CA MET A 20 8.64 6.02 0.17
C MET A 20 8.61 4.64 -0.46
N THR A 21 9.60 4.32 -1.31
CA THR A 21 9.70 2.99 -1.93
C THR A 21 9.95 1.91 -0.89
N LEU A 22 10.79 2.17 0.12
CA LEU A 22 11.03 1.25 1.22
C LEU A 22 9.77 1.02 2.07
N MET A 23 9.04 2.08 2.40
CA MET A 23 7.79 1.98 3.16
C MET A 23 6.73 1.19 2.39
N ALA A 24 6.54 1.47 1.10
CA ALA A 24 5.63 0.71 0.25
C ALA A 24 5.98 -0.79 0.23
N LYS A 25 7.27 -1.13 0.10
CA LYS A 25 7.74 -2.52 0.14
C LYS A 25 7.44 -3.21 1.48
N ARG A 26 7.64 -2.53 2.60
CA ARG A 26 7.32 -3.08 3.95
C ARG A 26 5.83 -3.41 4.10
N CYS A 27 4.96 -2.61 3.48
CA CYS A 27 3.52 -2.84 3.48
C CYS A 27 3.07 -3.90 2.45
N GLY A 28 3.98 -4.41 1.61
CA GLY A 28 3.63 -5.30 0.48
C GLY A 28 2.88 -4.59 -0.65
N LEU A 29 2.99 -3.26 -0.75
CA LEU A 29 2.25 -2.43 -1.70
C LEU A 29 3.15 -1.93 -2.83
N SER A 30 2.53 -1.65 -3.98
CA SER A 30 3.18 -0.83 -5.00
C SER A 30 3.31 0.62 -4.51
N LEU A 31 4.33 1.36 -4.98
CA LEU A 31 4.51 2.77 -4.63
C LEU A 31 3.24 3.61 -4.91
N SER A 32 2.55 3.32 -6.01
CA SER A 32 1.32 4.04 -6.39
C SER A 32 0.14 3.74 -5.45
N GLU A 33 0.09 2.54 -4.89
CA GLU A 33 -0.99 2.11 -3.98
C GLU A 33 -0.74 2.67 -2.58
N TYR A 34 0.51 2.59 -2.12
CA TYR A 34 0.98 3.25 -0.90
C TYR A 34 0.64 4.74 -0.92
N LEU A 35 0.95 5.45 -2.02
CA LEU A 35 0.65 6.87 -2.15
C LEU A 35 -0.85 7.20 -2.14
N ARG A 36 -1.67 6.40 -2.81
CA ARG A 36 -3.14 6.59 -2.80
C ARG A 36 -3.71 6.41 -1.41
N GLN A 37 -3.29 5.36 -0.68
CA GLN A 37 -3.75 5.12 0.69
C GLN A 37 -3.34 6.25 1.63
N ARG A 38 -2.08 6.70 1.55
CA ARG A 38 -1.58 7.85 2.33
C ARG A 38 -2.32 9.14 2.00
N ALA A 39 -2.63 9.40 0.73
CA ALA A 39 -3.39 10.58 0.31
C ALA A 39 -4.84 10.58 0.83
N LEU A 40 -5.40 9.39 1.08
CA LEU A 40 -6.71 9.22 1.71
C LEU A 40 -6.66 9.25 3.25
N GLY A 41 -5.48 9.45 3.84
CA GLY A 41 -5.29 9.50 5.30
C GLY A 41 -5.16 8.13 5.97
N TYR A 42 -5.14 7.04 5.21
CA TYR A 42 -4.93 5.72 5.78
C TYR A 42 -3.47 5.49 6.16
N GLU A 43 -3.27 4.75 7.25
CA GLU A 43 -1.97 4.16 7.57
C GLU A 43 -1.84 2.80 6.86
N PRO A 44 -0.99 2.70 5.82
CA PRO A 44 -0.76 1.43 5.14
C PRO A 44 -0.07 0.45 6.10
N GLY A 45 -0.83 -0.50 6.63
CA GLY A 45 -0.31 -1.62 7.40
C GLY A 45 0.25 -2.73 6.50
N GLY A 46 1.07 -3.61 7.07
CA GLY A 46 1.43 -4.87 6.42
C GLY A 46 0.17 -5.72 6.22
N HIS A 47 -0.01 -6.26 5.03
CA HIS A 47 -1.09 -7.22 4.80
C HIS A 47 -0.87 -8.42 5.75
N PRO A 48 -1.88 -8.81 6.55
CA PRO A 48 -1.75 -9.98 7.40
C PRO A 48 -1.44 -11.21 6.54
N PRO A 49 -0.58 -12.14 6.99
CA PRO A 49 -0.27 -13.34 6.24
C PRO A 49 -1.55 -14.12 5.93
N LYS A 50 -1.63 -14.73 4.74
CA LYS A 50 -2.85 -15.43 4.29
C LYS A 50 -3.37 -16.46 5.31
N GLU A 51 -2.46 -17.03 6.08
CA GLU A 51 -2.73 -17.98 7.17
C GLU A 51 -3.70 -17.45 8.24
N VAL A 52 -3.71 -16.14 8.55
CA VAL A 52 -4.72 -15.61 9.49
C VAL A 52 -6.12 -15.55 8.88
N PHE A 53 -6.24 -15.51 7.55
CA PHE A 53 -7.51 -15.59 6.86
C PHE A 53 -7.99 -17.03 6.70
N ASP A 54 -7.08 -17.99 6.53
CA ASP A 54 -7.41 -19.42 6.44
C ASP A 54 -8.02 -19.99 7.74
N VAL A 55 -7.79 -19.35 8.89
CA VAL A 55 -8.45 -19.69 10.17
C VAL A 55 -9.87 -19.15 10.23
N LEU A 56 -10.13 -17.97 9.66
CA LEU A 56 -11.47 -17.36 9.63
C LEU A 56 -12.44 -18.14 8.73
N ASP A 57 -11.94 -18.74 7.65
CA ASP A 57 -12.74 -19.57 6.73
C ASP A 57 -13.25 -20.87 7.38
N LYS A 58 -12.56 -21.34 8.42
CA LYS A 58 -12.91 -22.56 9.17
C LYS A 58 -13.85 -22.32 10.35
N LEU A 59 -14.25 -21.06 10.58
CA LEU A 59 -15.16 -20.64 11.65
C LEU A 59 -16.61 -20.47 11.17
N ASP A 60 -16.91 -20.83 9.91
CA ASP A 60 -18.27 -20.90 9.36
C ASP A 60 -18.94 -22.27 9.66
#